data_AF-A0A538NUP5-F1
#
_entry.id   AF-A0A538NUP5-F1
#
_cell.length_a   1.000
_cell.length_b   1.000
_cell.length_c   1.000
_cell.angle_alpha   90.00
_cell.angle_beta   90.00
_cell.angle_gamma   90.00
#
_symmetry.space_group_name_H-M   'P 1'
#
loop_
_entity.id
_entity.type
_entity.pdbx_description
1 polymer ?
#
loop_
_entity_poly.entity_id
_entity_poly.type
_entity_poly.pdbx_seq_one_letter_code
_entity_poly.pdbx_strand_id
1 'polypeptide(L)'
;MLELLDSYGVQSYERERERVQLDILKLSAGSEEKVREYVAAAKRDYRDVLFWAEYPEESRLDTPEKRQRVRTMFEKFGIEPPDDL
;
A
#
# COMPACT_ATOMS: atom_id res chain seq x y z
N MET A 1 3.50 19.77 -5.67
CA MET A 1 4.21 18.74 -4.88
C MET A 1 4.27 18.98 -3.37
N LEU A 2 4.95 20.00 -2.81
CA LEU A 2 5.07 20.16 -1.34
C LEU A 2 3.73 20.40 -0.63
N GLU A 3 2.87 21.26 -1.19
CA GLU A 3 1.53 21.52 -0.64
C GLU A 3 0.64 20.27 -0.57
N LEU A 4 0.81 19.37 -1.55
CA LEU A 4 0.08 18.11 -1.59
C LEU A 4 0.54 17.18 -0.46
N LEU A 5 1.84 17.12 -0.19
CA LEU A 5 2.41 16.34 0.91
C LEU A 5 2.00 16.92 2.27
N ASP A 6 1.97 18.25 2.39
CA ASP A 6 1.53 18.97 3.59
C ASP A 6 0.03 18.84 3.87
N SER A 7 -0.75 18.33 2.92
CA SER A 7 -2.15 18.03 3.16
C SER A 7 -2.36 16.83 4.10
N TYR A 8 -1.33 15.99 4.35
CA TYR A 8 -1.37 14.90 5.32
C TYR A 8 -0.79 15.31 6.68
N GLY A 9 -1.46 14.91 7.77
CA GLY A 9 -1.09 15.25 9.14
C GLY A 9 -1.79 16.52 9.66
N VAL A 10 -2.91 16.89 9.03
CA VAL A 10 -3.75 18.05 9.40
C VAL A 10 -4.88 17.62 10.33
N GLN A 11 -5.44 16.42 10.11
CA GLN A 11 -6.52 15.89 10.94
C GLN A 11 -5.95 15.21 12.18
N SER A 12 -6.69 15.25 13.31
CA SER A 12 -6.23 14.70 14.60
C SER A 12 -5.97 13.18 14.59
N TYR A 13 -6.56 12.47 13.63
CA TYR A 13 -6.36 11.03 13.43
C TYR A 13 -5.26 10.69 12.41
N GLU A 14 -4.76 11.68 11.65
CA GLU A 14 -3.63 11.51 10.74
C GLU A 14 -2.33 11.59 11.56
N ARG A 15 -1.84 10.43 12.00
CA ARG A 15 -0.66 10.31 12.86
C ARG A 15 0.63 10.19 12.07
N GLU A 16 1.75 10.34 12.79
CA GLU A 16 3.09 10.06 12.27
C GLU A 16 3.44 10.88 11.01
N ARG A 17 3.00 12.15 10.97
CA ARG A 17 3.09 13.06 9.83
C ARG A 17 4.43 12.95 9.09
N GLU A 18 5.54 13.19 9.78
CA GLU A 18 6.87 13.23 9.17
C GLU A 18 7.27 11.87 8.56
N ARG A 19 7.01 10.77 9.28
CA ARG A 19 7.33 9.41 8.82
C ARG A 19 6.49 9.03 7.59
N VAL A 20 5.19 9.30 7.64
CA VAL A 20 4.27 9.03 6.53
C VAL A 20 4.62 9.90 5.32
N GLN A 21 4.88 11.19 5.50
CA GLN A 21 5.28 12.08 4.40
C GLN A 21 6.59 11.60 3.73
N LEU A 22 7.57 11.17 4.52
CA LEU A 22 8.81 10.61 3.99
C LEU A 22 8.55 9.32 3.19
N ASP A 23 7.72 8.42 3.71
CA ASP A 23 7.42 7.14 3.05
C ASP A 23 6.58 7.32 1.77
N ILE A 24 5.68 8.30 1.74
CA ILE A 24 5.01 8.76 0.51
C ILE A 24 6.05 9.14 -0.54
N LEU A 25 7.06 9.94 -0.19
CA LEU A 25 8.10 10.36 -1.12
C LEU A 25 8.95 9.17 -1.61
N LYS A 26 9.32 8.25 -0.71
CA LYS A 26 10.06 7.02 -1.08
C LYS A 26 9.28 6.18 -2.09
N LEU A 27 8.00 5.90 -1.81
CA LEU A 27 7.15 5.09 -2.68
C LEU A 27 6.83 5.77 -4.02
N SER A 28 6.80 7.10 -4.03
CA SER A 28 6.48 7.88 -5.23
C SER A 28 7.62 7.93 -6.24
N ALA A 29 8.87 7.71 -5.83
CA ALA A 29 10.05 7.71 -6.70
C ALA A 29 10.13 8.94 -7.65
N GLY A 30 9.74 10.11 -7.14
CA GLY A 30 9.74 11.38 -7.91
C GLY A 30 8.50 11.64 -8.76
N SER A 31 7.53 10.72 -8.84
CA SER A 31 6.28 10.92 -9.58
C SER A 31 5.24 11.69 -8.75
N GLU A 32 4.78 12.84 -9.25
CA GLU A 32 3.72 13.63 -8.60
C GLU A 32 2.37 12.90 -8.57
N GLU A 33 2.08 12.10 -9.60
CA GLU A 33 0.88 11.26 -9.65
C GLU A 33 0.87 10.26 -8.50
N LYS A 34 1.99 9.56 -8.27
CA LYS A 34 2.12 8.64 -7.13
C LYS A 34 2.04 9.35 -5.79
N VAL A 35 2.59 10.56 -5.66
CA VAL A 35 2.44 11.34 -4.42
C VAL A 35 0.95 11.56 -4.13
N ARG A 36 0.14 11.88 -5.14
CA ARG A 36 -1.31 12.04 -4.98
C ARG A 36 -1.99 10.75 -4.54
N GLU A 37 -1.64 9.63 -5.15
CA GLU A 37 -2.17 8.31 -4.81
C GLU A 37 -1.85 7.93 -3.36
N TYR A 38 -0.59 8.04 -2.95
CA TYR A 38 -0.17 7.65 -1.60
C TYR A 38 -0.64 8.63 -0.53
N VAL A 39 -0.80 9.93 -0.83
CA VAL A 39 -1.48 10.87 0.07
C VAL A 39 -2.94 10.45 0.27
N ALA A 40 -3.66 10.09 -0.80
CA ALA A 40 -5.04 9.62 -0.69
C ALA A 40 -5.15 8.31 0.11
N ALA A 41 -4.21 7.37 -0.10
CA ALA A 41 -4.12 6.14 0.68
C ALA A 41 -3.87 6.44 2.17
N ALA A 42 -2.90 7.33 2.48
CA ALA A 42 -2.57 7.68 3.84
C ALA A 42 -3.74 8.34 4.59
N LYS A 43 -4.52 9.18 3.92
CA LYS A 43 -5.73 9.79 4.47
C LYS A 43 -6.82 8.78 4.85
N ARG A 44 -6.84 7.62 4.16
CA ARG A 44 -7.75 6.51 4.47
C ARG A 44 -7.20 5.64 5.59
N ASP A 45 -5.96 5.18 5.44
CA ASP A 45 -5.22 4.47 6.48
C ASP A 45 -3.71 4.63 6.22
N TYR A 46 -3.05 5.39 7.08
CA TYR A 46 -1.63 5.68 6.94
C TYR A 46 -0.74 4.45 7.18
N ARG A 47 -1.26 3.43 7.87
CA ARG A 47 -0.51 2.20 8.16
C ARG A 47 -0.25 1.38 6.90
N ASP A 48 -1.14 1.49 5.90
CA ASP A 48 -0.93 0.86 4.59
C ASP A 48 0.34 1.43 3.93
N VAL A 49 0.48 2.76 3.95
CA VAL A 49 1.64 3.45 3.36
C VAL A 49 2.93 3.11 4.08
N LEU A 50 2.91 3.08 5.42
CA LEU A 50 4.06 2.64 6.22
C LEU A 50 4.43 1.19 5.89
N PHE A 51 3.44 0.29 5.84
CA PHE A 51 3.66 -1.12 5.53
C PHE A 51 4.24 -1.31 4.13
N TRP A 52 3.75 -0.57 3.12
CA TRP A 52 4.26 -0.64 1.76
C TRP A 52 5.70 -0.15 1.65
N ALA A 53 6.07 0.90 2.40
CA ALA A 53 7.42 1.44 2.40
C ALA A 53 8.43 0.56 3.16
N GLU A 54 8.02 -0.04 4.29
CA GLU A 54 8.90 -0.85 5.14
C GLU A 54 9.03 -2.29 4.65
N TYR A 55 7.97 -2.83 4.05
CA TYR A 55 7.88 -4.21 3.59
C TYR A 55 7.47 -4.29 2.10
N PRO A 56 8.28 -3.76 1.17
CA PRO A 56 7.93 -3.72 -0.25
C PRO A 56 7.70 -5.11 -0.87
N GLU A 57 8.42 -6.13 -0.41
CA GLU A 57 8.23 -7.51 -0.89
C GLU A 57 6.95 -8.14 -0.35
N GLU A 58 6.62 -7.91 0.93
CA GLU A 58 5.39 -8.46 1.54
C GLU A 58 4.14 -7.71 1.11
N SER A 59 4.27 -6.43 0.75
CA SER A 59 3.16 -5.61 0.26
C SER A 59 2.78 -5.89 -1.19
N ARG A 60 3.64 -6.56 -1.98
CA ARG A 60 3.26 -7.04 -3.32
C ARG A 60 2.05 -7.95 -3.22
N LEU A 61 0.94 -7.53 -3.83
CA LEU A 61 -0.30 -8.30 -3.82
C LEU A 61 -0.18 -9.62 -4.59
N ASP A 62 0.65 -9.63 -5.63
CA ASP A 62 0.84 -10.78 -6.50
C ASP A 62 2.28 -11.32 -6.39
N THR A 63 2.42 -12.46 -5.70
CA THR A 63 3.66 -13.25 -5.68
C THR A 63 3.33 -14.71 -5.94
N PRO A 64 4.25 -15.52 -6.50
CA PRO A 64 4.02 -16.95 -6.72
C PRO A 64 3.55 -17.69 -5.45
N GLU A 65 4.10 -17.35 -4.30
CA GLU A 65 3.78 -17.95 -3.01
C GLU A 65 2.36 -17.57 -2.54
N LYS A 66 1.95 -16.32 -2.76
CA LYS A 66 0.60 -15.85 -2.45
C LYS A 66 -0.43 -16.47 -3.38
N ARG A 67 -0.14 -16.55 -4.69
CA ARG A 67 -0.97 -17.27 -5.68
C ARG A 67 -1.15 -18.72 -5.29
N GLN A 68 -0.07 -19.39 -4.91
CA GLN A 68 -0.13 -20.78 -4.46
C GLN A 68 -0.97 -20.93 -3.18
N ARG A 69 -0.84 -20.01 -2.20
CA ARG A 69 -1.67 -20.02 -1.00
C ARG A 69 -3.17 -19.85 -1.32
N VAL A 70 -3.50 -18.93 -2.20
CA VAL A 70 -4.89 -18.70 -2.64
C VAL A 70 -5.42 -19.92 -3.37
N ARG A 71 -4.63 -20.52 -4.29
CA ARG A 71 -4.95 -21.77 -4.98
C ARG A 71 -5.26 -22.91 -4.02
N THR A 72 -4.37 -23.15 -3.04
CA THR A 72 -4.59 -24.18 -1.99
C THR A 72 -5.84 -23.89 -1.16
N MET A 73 -6.18 -22.61 -0.95
CA MET A 73 -7.40 -22.24 -0.24
C MET A 73 -8.66 -22.60 -1.05
N PHE A 74 -8.70 -22.30 -2.35
CA PHE A 74 -9.78 -22.71 -3.25
C PHE A 74 -9.98 -24.24 -3.24
N GLU A 75 -8.90 -25.00 -3.43
CA GLU A 75 -8.92 -26.47 -3.42
C GLU A 75 -9.47 -27.02 -2.10
N LYS A 76 -9.07 -26.45 -0.96
CA LYS A 76 -9.56 -26.85 0.38
C LYS A 76 -11.06 -26.63 0.55
N PHE A 77 -11.62 -25.62 -0.10
CA PHE A 77 -13.06 -25.35 -0.08
C PHE A 77 -13.83 -26.13 -1.16
N GLY A 78 -13.15 -26.99 -1.94
CA GLY A 78 -13.77 -27.76 -3.03
C GLY A 78 -14.18 -26.89 -4.22
N ILE A 79 -13.54 -25.74 -4.39
CA ILE A 79 -13.78 -24.80 -5.49
C ILE A 79 -12.60 -24.90 -6.45
N GLU A 80 -12.87 -24.95 -7.75
CA GLU A 80 -11.82 -24.93 -8.77
C GLU A 80 -11.17 -23.53 -8.82
N PRO A 81 -9.85 -23.42 -8.64
CA PRO A 81 -9.17 -22.14 -8.70
C PRO A 81 -9.20 -21.56 -10.14
N PRO A 82 -9.33 -20.23 -10.30
CA PRO A 82 -9.31 -19.59 -11.62
C PRO A 82 -8.03 -19.88 -12.42
N ASP A 83 -8.14 -19.95 -13.74
CA ASP A 83 -7.01 -20.20 -14.65
C ASP A 83 -6.02 -19.03 -14.71
N ASP A 84 -6.48 -17.81 -14.42
CA ASP A 84 -5.71 -16.57 -14.45
C ASP A 84 -5.06 -16.21 -13.10
N LEU A 85 -5.07 -17.16 -12.14
CA LEU A 85 -4.52 -16.97 -10.81
C LEU A 85 -3.00 -16.97 -10.77
#